data_AF-A0A1Z4BPL8-F1
#
_entry.id   AF-A0A1Z4BPL8-F1
#
_cell.length_a   1.000
_cell.length_b   1.000
_cell.length_c   1.000
_cell.angle_alpha   90.00
_cell.angle_beta   90.00
_cell.angle_gamma   90.00
#
_symmetry.space_group_name_H-M   'P 1'
#
loop_
_entity.id
_entity.type
_entity.pdbx_description
1 polymer ?
#
loop_
_entity_poly.entity_id
_entity_poly.type
_entity_poly.pdbx_seq_one_letter_code
_entity_poly.pdbx_strand_id
1 'polypeptide(L)'
;MQFIIFRKVLFLFSILSFFLLGSSCDFLSKKKDANVIDTNKPITSTTDEKSTTSVIEEYPTDFPEQGNKMEDFVPKHWSAIIKVDGDLNKDGLTDTALIVEQENPNNISITEYNDTLNTNPRALLVLFKQENGTYKLAAKNDKGFIEPPKENSSLLDPLEEGDIDIKNNTLRLNFQYFFSAGSWYITNVEYVFRYQNSHFELIGVETNSFDRSTGEETIVSFNLSTNKLEITMGGNVFEENENNPKKETKTFMYNPKPILDNMEATAYLTILYNRDE
;
A
#
# COMPACT_ATOMS: atom_id res chain seq x y z
N MET A 1 19.20 0.49 15.48
CA MET A 1 18.61 1.73 14.92
C MET A 1 17.12 1.50 15.04
N GLN A 2 16.46 2.07 16.05
CA GLN A 2 15.01 1.97 16.20
C GLN A 2 14.40 2.92 15.18
N PHE A 3 13.61 2.41 14.25
CA PHE A 3 13.20 3.19 13.08
C PHE A 3 11.91 3.99 13.34
N ILE A 4 11.09 3.61 14.32
CA ILE A 4 9.78 4.23 14.59
C ILE A 4 9.80 5.42 15.59
N ILE A 5 10.95 5.88 16.11
CA ILE A 5 10.94 6.94 17.15
C ILE A 5 10.42 8.31 16.66
N PHE A 6 10.36 8.60 15.36
CA PHE A 6 10.09 9.96 14.87
C PHE A 6 8.66 10.29 14.40
N ARG A 7 7.68 9.36 14.48
CA ARG A 7 6.27 9.67 14.12
C ARG A 7 5.35 10.01 15.30
N LYS A 8 5.85 10.06 16.53
CA LYS A 8 5.04 10.36 17.74
C LYS A 8 4.57 11.82 17.89
N VAL A 9 5.01 12.74 17.02
CA VAL A 9 4.63 14.17 17.11
C VAL A 9 3.36 14.53 16.33
N LEU A 10 2.83 13.63 15.48
CA LEU A 10 1.70 13.96 14.60
C LEU A 10 0.30 13.58 15.13
N PHE A 11 0.19 12.98 16.31
CA PHE A 11 -1.09 12.46 16.84
C PHE A 11 -1.90 13.46 17.69
N LEU A 12 -1.50 14.75 17.77
CA LEU A 12 -2.13 15.74 18.66
C LEU A 12 -2.65 17.04 17.99
N PHE A 13 -2.72 17.12 16.67
CA PHE A 13 -3.34 18.29 16.00
C PHE A 13 -4.22 17.87 14.81
N SER A 14 -5.35 17.19 15.08
CA SER A 14 -6.44 17.06 14.10
C SER A 14 -7.78 17.61 14.60
N ILE A 15 -7.75 18.55 15.55
CA ILE A 15 -8.93 19.33 15.92
C ILE A 15 -8.53 20.79 15.86
N LEU A 16 -9.21 21.52 14.97
CA LEU A 16 -9.32 22.98 14.86
C LEU A 16 -8.56 23.66 13.71
N SER A 17 -9.15 23.65 12.52
CA SER A 17 -9.26 24.86 11.67
C SER A 17 -10.24 24.66 10.51
N PHE A 18 -11.47 25.10 10.71
CA PHE A 18 -12.41 25.48 9.65
C PHE A 18 -12.17 26.97 9.30
N PHE A 19 -12.42 27.38 8.04
CA PHE A 19 -12.33 28.74 7.45
C PHE A 19 -10.89 29.23 7.14
N LEU A 20 -10.46 29.57 5.91
CA LEU A 20 -11.06 30.30 4.77
C LEU A 20 -10.24 30.15 3.45
N LEU A 21 -10.96 30.13 2.30
CA LEU A 21 -10.60 30.60 0.93
C LEU A 21 -9.42 29.90 0.21
N GLY A 22 -9.45 29.49 -1.06
CA GLY A 22 -10.30 29.77 -2.22
C GLY A 22 -9.41 29.82 -3.48
N SER A 23 -9.89 29.23 -4.59
CA SER A 23 -9.52 29.44 -6.02
C SER A 23 -8.81 28.31 -6.78
N SER A 24 -9.63 27.68 -7.65
CA SER A 24 -9.41 27.16 -9.02
C SER A 24 -8.36 26.06 -9.26
N CYS A 25 -8.58 25.06 -10.12
CA CYS A 25 -9.29 25.14 -11.40
C CYS A 25 -9.90 23.79 -11.81
N ASP A 26 -11.12 23.85 -12.33
CA ASP A 26 -11.86 22.76 -12.98
C ASP A 26 -11.11 22.21 -14.20
N PHE A 27 -11.05 20.88 -14.34
CA PHE A 27 -10.88 20.24 -15.65
C PHE A 27 -11.69 18.93 -15.75
N LEU A 28 -12.91 19.10 -16.25
CA LEU A 28 -13.70 18.17 -17.08
C LEU A 28 -14.25 16.87 -16.46
N SER A 29 -15.40 16.99 -15.79
CA SER A 29 -16.45 15.95 -15.86
C SER A 29 -17.51 16.38 -16.89
N LYS A 30 -17.57 15.71 -18.04
CA LYS A 30 -18.68 15.85 -18.99
C LYS A 30 -19.75 14.81 -18.66
N LYS A 31 -20.76 15.26 -17.92
CA LYS A 31 -22.07 14.61 -17.77
C LYS A 31 -22.80 14.65 -19.12
N LYS A 32 -23.32 13.50 -19.59
CA LYS A 32 -24.31 13.45 -20.67
C LYS A 32 -25.70 13.44 -20.05
N ASP A 33 -26.52 14.38 -20.49
CA ASP A 33 -27.91 14.55 -20.07
C ASP A 33 -28.80 13.39 -20.52
N ALA A 34 -29.70 13.00 -19.62
CA ALA A 34 -30.80 12.09 -19.86
C ALA A 34 -31.93 12.84 -20.60
N ASN A 35 -32.43 12.26 -21.69
CA ASN A 35 -33.70 12.66 -22.28
C ASN A 35 -34.81 11.69 -21.86
N VAL A 36 -35.84 12.27 -21.24
CA VAL A 36 -37.13 11.67 -20.93
C VAL A 36 -37.99 11.69 -22.18
N ILE A 37 -38.55 10.55 -22.57
CA ILE A 37 -39.78 10.49 -23.39
C ILE A 37 -40.70 9.41 -22.80
N ASP A 38 -41.88 9.84 -22.38
CA ASP A 38 -43.04 9.02 -22.01
C ASP A 38 -43.99 8.93 -23.22
N THR A 39 -44.48 7.73 -23.55
CA THR A 39 -45.92 7.40 -23.70
C THR A 39 -46.13 5.99 -24.27
N ASN A 40 -47.18 5.34 -23.76
CA ASN A 40 -47.53 3.92 -23.83
C ASN A 40 -48.01 3.37 -25.20
N LYS A 41 -47.73 2.05 -25.38
CA LYS A 41 -48.53 0.97 -26.03
C LYS A 41 -48.21 0.63 -27.52
N PRO A 42 -48.38 -0.64 -27.98
CA PRO A 42 -48.21 -1.97 -27.37
C PRO A 42 -47.08 -2.80 -28.04
N ILE A 43 -46.64 -3.83 -27.33
CA ILE A 43 -45.64 -4.82 -27.77
C ILE A 43 -46.25 -5.75 -28.84
N THR A 44 -45.65 -5.78 -30.03
CA THR A 44 -45.78 -6.88 -31.00
C THR A 44 -44.40 -7.52 -31.14
N SER A 45 -44.35 -8.81 -30.85
CA SER A 45 -43.18 -9.68 -30.92
C SER A 45 -42.65 -9.82 -32.35
N THR A 46 -41.40 -9.47 -32.56
CA THR A 46 -40.59 -10.03 -33.64
C THR A 46 -39.18 -10.27 -33.13
N THR A 47 -38.78 -11.52 -33.22
CA THR A 47 -37.49 -12.10 -32.88
C THR A 47 -36.38 -11.44 -33.70
N ASP A 48 -35.40 -10.85 -33.01
CA ASP A 48 -34.05 -10.66 -33.54
C ASP A 48 -33.07 -11.07 -32.41
N GLU A 49 -32.57 -12.29 -32.47
CA GLU A 49 -31.43 -12.74 -31.68
C GLU A 49 -30.20 -11.93 -32.10
N LYS A 50 -30.00 -10.78 -31.46
CA LYS A 50 -28.70 -10.13 -31.44
C LYS A 50 -27.80 -10.94 -30.53
N SER A 51 -26.98 -11.79 -31.14
CA SER A 51 -25.82 -12.40 -30.49
C SER A 51 -24.96 -11.28 -29.91
N THR A 52 -25.15 -11.01 -28.62
CA THR A 52 -24.25 -10.18 -27.84
C THR A 52 -22.98 -11.00 -27.68
N THR A 53 -22.03 -10.81 -28.58
CA THR A 53 -20.64 -11.16 -28.34
C THR A 53 -20.23 -10.40 -27.08
N SER A 54 -20.24 -11.09 -25.93
CA SER A 54 -19.68 -10.59 -24.69
C SER A 54 -18.21 -10.32 -24.95
N VAL A 55 -17.86 -9.04 -25.17
CA VAL A 55 -16.47 -8.61 -25.17
C VAL A 55 -15.97 -8.91 -23.76
N ILE A 56 -15.10 -9.90 -23.64
CA ILE A 56 -14.40 -10.17 -22.38
C ILE A 56 -13.53 -8.94 -22.17
N GLU A 57 -13.87 -8.13 -21.17
CA GLU A 57 -13.05 -6.98 -20.80
C GLU A 57 -11.77 -7.51 -20.15
N GLU A 58 -10.65 -7.32 -20.83
CA GLU A 58 -9.35 -7.78 -20.38
C GLU A 58 -8.71 -6.76 -19.43
N TYR A 59 -8.17 -7.26 -18.33
CA TYR A 59 -7.44 -6.49 -17.34
C TYR A 59 -5.97 -6.92 -17.37
N PRO A 60 -5.14 -6.34 -18.25
CA PRO A 60 -3.75 -6.75 -18.39
C PRO A 60 -2.98 -6.50 -17.08
N THR A 61 -2.14 -7.47 -16.74
CA THR A 61 -1.23 -7.43 -15.57
C THR A 61 0.23 -7.28 -15.99
N ASP A 62 0.48 -7.07 -17.29
CA ASP A 62 1.81 -6.87 -17.83
C ASP A 62 2.19 -5.39 -17.73
N PHE A 63 3.24 -5.13 -16.97
CA PHE A 63 3.82 -3.79 -16.79
C PHE A 63 5.02 -3.64 -17.74
N PRO A 64 5.04 -2.64 -18.62
CA PRO A 64 6.16 -2.41 -19.55
C PRO A 64 7.51 -2.26 -18.83
N GLU A 65 8.59 -2.74 -19.46
CA GLU A 65 9.94 -2.60 -18.89
C GLU A 65 10.55 -1.21 -19.11
N GLN A 66 10.08 -0.48 -20.13
CA GLN A 66 10.55 0.86 -20.52
C GLN A 66 9.37 1.73 -20.93
N GLY A 67 9.49 3.04 -20.71
CA GLY A 67 8.47 4.01 -21.07
C GLY A 67 9.04 5.43 -21.13
N ASN A 68 8.43 6.29 -21.92
CA ASN A 68 8.86 7.70 -22.05
C ASN A 68 8.39 8.54 -20.86
N LYS A 69 7.30 8.12 -20.23
CA LYS A 69 6.68 8.76 -19.07
C LYS A 69 6.13 7.70 -18.12
N MET A 70 5.86 8.08 -16.88
CA MET A 70 5.39 7.18 -15.83
C MET A 70 4.07 6.48 -16.20
N GLU A 71 3.17 7.16 -16.91
CA GLU A 71 1.86 6.64 -17.28
C GLU A 71 1.97 5.49 -18.29
N ASP A 72 3.09 5.38 -19.02
CA ASP A 72 3.31 4.28 -19.95
C ASP A 72 3.44 2.93 -19.21
N PHE A 73 3.72 2.96 -17.89
CA PHE A 73 3.82 1.76 -17.06
C PHE A 73 2.49 1.34 -16.45
N VAL A 74 1.45 2.17 -16.50
CA VAL A 74 0.13 1.86 -15.92
C VAL A 74 -0.74 1.22 -17.01
N PRO A 75 -1.09 -0.09 -16.90
CA PRO A 75 -1.87 -0.76 -17.93
C PRO A 75 -3.28 -0.17 -18.02
N LYS A 76 -3.97 -0.46 -19.13
CA LYS A 76 -5.39 -0.10 -19.27
C LYS A 76 -6.21 -0.74 -18.15
N HIS A 77 -7.19 -0.01 -17.63
CA HIS A 77 -8.04 -0.44 -16.49
C HIS A 77 -7.29 -0.54 -15.16
N TRP A 78 -6.23 0.25 -15.01
CA TRP A 78 -5.54 0.51 -13.76
C TRP A 78 -5.36 2.02 -13.59
N SER A 79 -5.34 2.47 -12.34
CA SER A 79 -5.04 3.84 -11.96
C SER A 79 -3.94 3.88 -10.91
N ALA A 80 -3.05 4.89 -10.99
CA ALA A 80 -2.10 5.17 -9.93
C ALA A 80 -2.84 5.83 -8.75
N ILE A 81 -2.84 5.17 -7.60
CA ILE A 81 -3.49 5.65 -6.38
C ILE A 81 -2.52 6.34 -5.43
N ILE A 82 -1.23 5.97 -5.47
CA ILE A 82 -0.17 6.62 -4.70
C ILE A 82 1.08 6.77 -5.57
N LYS A 83 1.75 7.90 -5.45
CA LYS A 83 3.03 8.20 -6.10
C LYS A 83 3.99 8.89 -5.13
N VAL A 84 5.22 8.39 -5.07
CA VAL A 84 6.33 9.05 -4.35
C VAL A 84 7.57 9.09 -5.22
N ASP A 85 8.38 10.12 -5.01
CA ASP A 85 9.56 10.42 -5.81
C ASP A 85 10.79 10.53 -4.91
N GLY A 86 11.94 10.08 -5.41
CA GLY A 86 13.21 10.22 -4.74
C GLY A 86 14.30 9.37 -5.41
N ASP A 87 15.55 9.72 -5.17
CA ASP A 87 16.69 8.96 -5.71
C ASP A 87 16.85 7.63 -4.96
N LEU A 88 16.59 6.49 -5.61
CA LEU A 88 16.65 5.16 -5.01
C LEU A 88 17.97 4.42 -5.31
N ASN A 89 18.64 4.76 -6.41
CA ASN A 89 19.82 4.05 -6.90
C ASN A 89 21.14 4.85 -6.77
N LYS A 90 21.08 6.08 -6.26
CA LYS A 90 22.19 7.02 -6.02
C LYS A 90 22.85 7.56 -7.28
N ASP A 91 22.10 7.66 -8.39
CA ASP A 91 22.59 8.29 -9.62
C ASP A 91 22.28 9.80 -9.69
N GLY A 92 21.58 10.34 -8.69
CA GLY A 92 21.19 11.75 -8.62
C GLY A 92 19.97 12.11 -9.47
N LEU A 93 19.36 11.14 -10.17
CA LEU A 93 18.08 11.28 -10.83
C LEU A 93 16.95 10.96 -9.85
N THR A 94 15.82 11.63 -10.03
CA THR A 94 14.63 11.39 -9.22
C THR A 94 13.86 10.21 -9.80
N ASP A 95 13.92 9.07 -9.12
CA ASP A 95 13.13 7.88 -9.40
C ASP A 95 11.72 8.01 -8.84
N THR A 96 10.82 7.10 -9.24
CA THR A 96 9.42 7.10 -8.82
C THR A 96 9.00 5.72 -8.34
N ALA A 97 8.27 5.64 -7.24
CA ALA A 97 7.50 4.47 -6.85
C ALA A 97 6.00 4.75 -6.96
N LEU A 98 5.25 3.81 -7.55
CA LEU A 98 3.81 3.90 -7.80
C LEU A 98 3.10 2.73 -7.14
N ILE A 99 1.97 3.01 -6.49
CA ILE A 99 0.98 1.98 -6.20
C ILE A 99 -0.16 2.18 -7.20
N VAL A 100 -0.42 1.15 -7.99
CA VAL A 100 -1.52 1.13 -8.97
C VAL A 100 -2.59 0.16 -8.49
N GLU A 101 -3.85 0.53 -8.70
CA GLU A 101 -5.03 -0.27 -8.36
C GLU A 101 -5.83 -0.54 -9.65
N GLN A 102 -6.26 -1.78 -9.82
CA GLN A 102 -7.11 -2.16 -10.94
C GLN A 102 -8.50 -1.51 -10.80
N GLU A 103 -9.17 -1.27 -11.93
CA GLU A 103 -10.47 -0.60 -11.98
C GLU A 103 -11.59 -1.55 -12.46
N ASN A 104 -11.58 -2.81 -12.01
CA ASN A 104 -12.66 -3.74 -12.37
C ASN A 104 -13.91 -3.43 -11.52
N PRO A 105 -15.04 -3.01 -12.14
CA PRO A 105 -16.24 -2.66 -11.40
C PRO A 105 -16.87 -3.86 -10.67
N ASN A 106 -16.55 -5.09 -11.07
CA ASN A 106 -17.03 -6.29 -10.37
C ASN A 106 -16.36 -6.50 -8.99
N ASN A 107 -15.22 -5.83 -8.76
CA ASN A 107 -14.50 -5.85 -7.49
C ASN A 107 -14.86 -4.63 -6.61
N ILE A 108 -15.82 -3.81 -7.04
CA ILE A 108 -16.30 -2.62 -6.33
C ILE A 108 -17.72 -2.89 -5.86
N SER A 109 -17.94 -2.83 -4.55
CA SER A 109 -19.26 -3.00 -3.93
C SER A 109 -19.53 -1.90 -2.89
N ILE A 110 -20.81 -1.75 -2.51
CA ILE A 110 -21.21 -0.85 -1.42
C ILE A 110 -21.51 -1.70 -0.19
N THR A 111 -20.91 -1.34 0.94
CA THR A 111 -21.11 -2.03 2.22
C THR A 111 -22.49 -1.70 2.82
N GLU A 112 -22.89 -2.44 3.86
CA GLU A 112 -24.11 -2.13 4.62
C GLU A 112 -24.07 -0.75 5.30
N TYR A 113 -22.88 -0.17 5.46
CA TYR A 113 -22.65 1.17 6.02
C TYR A 113 -22.60 2.28 4.95
N ASN A 114 -22.92 1.94 3.69
CA ASN A 114 -22.88 2.86 2.54
C ASN A 114 -21.47 3.39 2.20
N ASP A 115 -20.45 2.60 2.54
CA ASP A 115 -19.05 2.84 2.13
C ASP A 115 -18.74 2.06 0.86
N THR A 116 -17.79 2.56 0.05
CA THR A 116 -17.30 1.83 -1.13
C THR A 116 -16.20 0.86 -0.70
N LEU A 117 -16.41 -0.43 -0.96
CA LEU A 117 -15.39 -1.46 -0.81
C LEU A 117 -14.76 -1.74 -2.17
N ASN A 118 -13.47 -1.43 -2.31
CA ASN A 118 -12.69 -1.76 -3.50
C ASN A 118 -11.75 -2.93 -3.21
N THR A 119 -12.07 -4.10 -3.75
CA THR A 119 -11.27 -5.32 -3.59
C THR A 119 -10.31 -5.57 -4.77
N ASN A 120 -10.17 -4.58 -5.65
CA ASN A 120 -9.31 -4.69 -6.82
C ASN A 120 -7.84 -4.94 -6.43
N PRO A 121 -7.11 -5.79 -7.17
CA PRO A 121 -5.70 -6.03 -6.92
C PRO A 121 -4.90 -4.75 -7.06
N ARG A 122 -3.85 -4.64 -6.26
CA ARG A 122 -2.87 -3.55 -6.30
C ARG A 122 -1.51 -4.09 -6.70
N ALA A 123 -0.73 -3.25 -7.37
CA ALA A 123 0.66 -3.52 -7.66
C ALA A 123 1.55 -2.34 -7.27
N LEU A 124 2.74 -2.65 -6.78
CA LEU A 124 3.81 -1.68 -6.53
C LEU A 124 4.78 -1.71 -7.71
N LEU A 125 5.06 -0.56 -8.30
CA LEU A 125 6.04 -0.39 -9.36
C LEU A 125 7.14 0.55 -8.89
N VAL A 126 8.39 0.22 -9.19
CA VAL A 126 9.53 1.11 -8.96
C VAL A 126 10.18 1.42 -10.30
N LEU A 127 10.23 2.70 -10.66
CA LEU A 127 10.68 3.20 -11.95
C LEU A 127 11.96 4.02 -11.77
N PHE A 128 13.05 3.56 -12.38
CA PHE A 128 14.26 4.35 -12.45
C PHE A 128 14.20 5.36 -13.59
N LYS A 129 14.51 6.61 -13.27
CA LYS A 129 14.66 7.63 -14.29
C LYS A 129 15.98 7.43 -15.02
N GLN A 130 16.02 7.73 -16.30
CA GLN A 130 17.20 7.58 -17.15
C GLN A 130 17.68 8.97 -17.59
N GLU A 131 18.97 9.10 -17.94
CA GLU A 131 19.58 10.38 -18.33
C GLU A 131 18.90 11.03 -19.55
N ASN A 132 18.37 10.22 -20.46
CA ASN A 132 17.61 10.67 -21.63
C ASN A 132 16.17 11.12 -21.31
N GLY A 133 15.77 11.09 -20.03
CA GLY A 133 14.45 11.47 -19.54
C GLY A 133 13.41 10.35 -19.57
N THR A 134 13.72 9.17 -20.10
CA THR A 134 12.82 8.00 -20.08
C THR A 134 12.87 7.31 -18.72
N TYR A 135 12.03 6.29 -18.53
CA TYR A 135 11.99 5.46 -17.33
C TYR A 135 12.22 3.99 -17.67
N LYS A 136 12.72 3.24 -16.68
CA LYS A 136 12.87 1.79 -16.72
C LYS A 136 12.23 1.17 -15.48
N LEU A 137 11.47 0.09 -15.64
CA LEU A 137 10.95 -0.70 -14.53
C LEU A 137 12.12 -1.39 -13.81
N ALA A 138 12.36 -1.00 -12.56
CA ALA A 138 13.47 -1.49 -11.74
C ALA A 138 13.04 -2.65 -10.83
N ALA A 139 11.80 -2.63 -10.36
CA ALA A 139 11.18 -3.69 -9.57
C ALA A 139 9.65 -3.58 -9.67
N LYS A 140 8.96 -4.69 -9.42
CA LYS A 140 7.51 -4.71 -9.30
C LYS A 140 7.05 -5.76 -8.30
N ASN A 141 5.99 -5.46 -7.56
CA ASN A 141 5.24 -6.47 -6.84
C ASN A 141 3.77 -6.42 -7.28
N ASP A 142 3.35 -7.46 -7.97
CA ASP A 142 1.97 -7.73 -8.40
C ASP A 142 1.45 -9.04 -7.78
N LYS A 143 2.08 -9.49 -6.69
CA LYS A 143 1.79 -10.75 -5.99
C LYS A 143 0.92 -10.56 -4.76
N GLY A 144 0.44 -9.35 -4.51
CA GLY A 144 -0.43 -9.04 -3.37
C GLY A 144 0.33 -8.65 -2.10
N PHE A 145 1.56 -8.13 -2.21
CA PHE A 145 2.22 -7.50 -1.06
C PHE A 145 1.40 -6.35 -0.48
N ILE A 146 0.78 -5.55 -1.37
CA ILE A 146 -0.17 -4.51 -1.01
C ILE A 146 -1.56 -5.11 -1.16
N GLU A 147 -2.11 -5.62 -0.07
CA GLU A 147 -3.44 -6.21 -0.10
C GLU A 147 -4.52 -5.13 -0.14
N PRO A 148 -5.52 -5.23 -1.05
CA PRO A 148 -6.73 -4.43 -0.92
C PRO A 148 -7.57 -4.94 0.26
N PRO A 149 -8.54 -4.15 0.72
CA PRO A 149 -9.54 -4.65 1.66
C PRO A 149 -10.28 -5.85 1.04
N LYS A 150 -10.77 -6.76 1.90
CA LYS A 150 -11.38 -8.03 1.50
C LYS A 150 -12.86 -8.07 1.91
N GLU A 151 -13.69 -8.67 1.07
CA GLU A 151 -15.09 -8.93 1.45
C GLU A 151 -15.16 -9.78 2.72
N ASN A 152 -16.11 -9.45 3.59
CA ASN A 152 -16.35 -10.14 4.87
C ASN A 152 -15.12 -10.18 5.81
N SER A 153 -14.12 -9.34 5.58
CA SER A 153 -12.99 -9.17 6.48
C SER A 153 -13.28 -8.06 7.48
N SER A 154 -12.89 -8.29 8.74
CA SER A 154 -12.87 -7.21 9.75
C SER A 154 -11.63 -6.33 9.67
N LEU A 155 -10.65 -6.67 8.82
CA LEU A 155 -9.46 -5.86 8.57
C LEU A 155 -9.85 -4.63 7.73
N LEU A 156 -9.58 -3.44 8.27
CA LEU A 156 -9.61 -2.21 7.48
C LEU A 156 -8.43 -2.18 6.51
N ASP A 157 -8.55 -1.40 5.44
CA ASP A 157 -7.48 -1.25 4.45
C ASP A 157 -6.16 -0.87 5.14
N PRO A 158 -5.11 -1.71 5.07
CA PRO A 158 -3.87 -1.44 5.79
C PRO A 158 -3.04 -0.30 5.19
N LEU A 159 -3.38 0.16 3.99
CA LEU A 159 -2.68 1.20 3.25
C LEU A 159 -3.45 2.53 3.33
N GLU A 160 -2.79 3.56 3.84
CA GLU A 160 -3.27 4.95 3.86
C GLU A 160 -2.33 5.90 3.10
N GLU A 161 -2.77 7.16 2.93
CA GLU A 161 -1.93 8.20 2.35
C GLU A 161 -0.70 8.50 3.24
N GLY A 162 0.50 8.54 2.64
CA GLY A 162 1.74 8.79 3.36
C GLY A 162 2.38 7.53 3.97
N ASP A 163 1.91 6.34 3.60
CA ASP A 163 2.49 5.07 4.04
C ASP A 163 3.68 4.59 3.22
N ILE A 164 3.81 5.08 1.99
CA ILE A 164 5.00 4.88 1.17
C ILE A 164 5.85 6.15 1.17
N ASP A 165 7.17 5.99 1.26
CA ASP A 165 8.11 7.11 1.20
C ASP A 165 9.46 6.67 0.62
N ILE A 166 10.19 7.62 0.04
CA ILE A 166 11.57 7.44 -0.39
C ILE A 166 12.47 8.33 0.44
N LYS A 167 13.29 7.70 1.30
CA LYS A 167 14.17 8.42 2.22
C LYS A 167 15.52 7.75 2.29
N ASN A 168 16.59 8.54 2.26
CA ASN A 168 17.98 8.05 2.35
C ASN A 168 18.28 6.92 1.35
N ASN A 169 17.81 7.06 0.10
CA ASN A 169 17.92 6.05 -0.96
C ASN A 169 17.36 4.67 -0.56
N THR A 170 16.26 4.67 0.21
CA THR A 170 15.51 3.47 0.58
C THR A 170 14.04 3.70 0.29
N LEU A 171 13.38 2.64 -0.19
CA LEU A 171 11.93 2.60 -0.33
C LEU A 171 11.35 2.09 0.98
N ARG A 172 10.44 2.86 1.57
CA ARG A 172 9.78 2.54 2.84
C ARG A 172 8.31 2.32 2.61
N LEU A 173 7.77 1.25 3.19
CA LEU A 173 6.35 0.95 3.19
C LEU A 173 5.88 0.76 4.63
N ASN A 174 4.80 1.43 4.99
CA ASN A 174 4.13 1.31 6.26
C ASN A 174 2.75 0.68 6.02
N PHE A 175 2.32 -0.14 6.97
CA PHE A 175 0.96 -0.69 6.97
C PHE A 175 0.41 -0.66 8.37
N GLN A 176 -0.87 -0.32 8.52
CA GLN A 176 -1.57 -0.39 9.79
C GLN A 176 -2.61 -1.52 9.76
N TYR A 177 -2.34 -2.58 10.50
CA TYR A 177 -3.29 -3.66 10.67
C TYR A 177 -4.22 -3.36 11.84
N PHE A 178 -5.43 -2.92 11.50
CA PHE A 178 -6.53 -2.68 12.43
C PHE A 178 -7.74 -3.55 12.07
N PHE A 179 -8.19 -4.37 13.03
CA PHE A 179 -9.39 -5.16 12.87
C PHE A 179 -10.54 -4.55 13.68
N SER A 180 -11.68 -4.32 13.02
CA SER A 180 -12.91 -3.85 13.66
C SER A 180 -13.47 -4.88 14.66
N ALA A 181 -13.23 -6.18 14.42
CA ALA A 181 -13.55 -7.29 15.29
C ALA A 181 -12.49 -8.41 15.21
N GLY A 182 -12.36 -9.22 16.26
CA GLY A 182 -11.51 -10.43 16.25
C GLY A 182 -10.04 -10.23 16.67
N SER A 183 -9.58 -9.01 16.88
CA SER A 183 -8.27 -8.71 17.48
C SER A 183 -8.40 -7.62 18.55
N TRP A 184 -7.58 -7.66 19.60
CA TRP A 184 -7.44 -6.57 20.58
C TRP A 184 -6.32 -5.59 20.24
N TYR A 185 -5.52 -5.90 19.22
CA TYR A 185 -4.29 -5.18 18.89
C TYR A 185 -4.42 -4.30 17.65
N ILE A 186 -3.68 -3.20 17.65
CA ILE A 186 -3.31 -2.46 16.43
C ILE A 186 -1.84 -2.77 16.17
N THR A 187 -1.50 -3.14 14.94
CA THR A 187 -0.10 -3.43 14.57
C THR A 187 0.32 -2.56 13.39
N ASN A 188 1.28 -1.68 13.63
CA ASN A 188 1.97 -0.94 12.58
C ASN A 188 3.19 -1.74 12.13
N VAL A 189 3.42 -1.82 10.83
CA VAL A 189 4.53 -2.55 10.22
C VAL A 189 5.27 -1.63 9.27
N GLU A 190 6.58 -1.45 9.45
CA GLU A 190 7.45 -0.74 8.52
C GLU A 190 8.38 -1.75 7.81
N TYR A 191 8.41 -1.72 6.48
CA TYR A 191 9.40 -2.39 5.66
C TYR A 191 10.35 -1.36 5.04
N VAL A 192 11.64 -1.69 5.00
CA VAL A 192 12.66 -0.85 4.38
C VAL A 192 13.43 -1.65 3.34
N PHE A 193 13.31 -1.26 2.08
CA PHE A 193 14.01 -1.86 0.95
C PHE A 193 15.13 -0.94 0.47
N ARG A 194 16.22 -1.54 0.02
CA ARG A 194 17.32 -0.84 -0.64
C ARG A 194 17.64 -1.50 -1.96
N TYR A 195 17.86 -0.70 -2.99
CA TYR A 195 18.41 -1.20 -4.24
C TYR A 195 19.88 -1.58 -4.07
N GLN A 196 20.18 -2.87 -4.19
CA GLN A 196 21.52 -3.43 -4.13
C GLN A 196 21.54 -4.80 -4.79
N ASN A 197 22.70 -5.24 -5.25
CA ASN A 197 22.82 -6.53 -5.95
C ASN A 197 21.85 -6.66 -7.14
N SER A 198 21.51 -5.53 -7.77
CA SER A 198 20.57 -5.41 -8.90
C SER A 198 19.10 -5.70 -8.58
N HIS A 199 18.68 -5.72 -7.31
CA HIS A 199 17.28 -5.86 -6.89
C HIS A 199 16.97 -5.00 -5.65
N PHE A 200 15.69 -4.83 -5.32
CA PHE A 200 15.28 -4.21 -4.05
C PHE A 200 15.27 -5.26 -2.93
N GLU A 201 16.33 -5.27 -2.14
CA GLU A 201 16.51 -6.20 -1.02
C GLU A 201 15.91 -5.61 0.27
N LEU A 202 15.20 -6.42 1.04
CA LEU A 202 14.71 -6.03 2.36
C LEU A 202 15.90 -5.90 3.32
N ILE A 203 16.11 -4.69 3.85
CA ILE A 203 17.21 -4.40 4.79
C ILE A 203 16.73 -4.23 6.23
N GLY A 204 15.43 -4.02 6.43
CA GLY A 204 14.82 -3.92 7.74
C GLY A 204 13.31 -4.13 7.72
N VAL A 205 12.79 -4.73 8.78
CA VAL A 205 11.35 -4.77 9.06
C VAL A 205 11.13 -4.51 10.56
N GLU A 206 10.14 -3.70 10.91
CA GLU A 206 9.81 -3.37 12.30
C GLU A 206 8.30 -3.44 12.49
N THR A 207 7.85 -4.07 13.57
CA THR A 207 6.45 -4.02 14.01
C THR A 207 6.37 -3.24 15.31
N ASN A 208 5.36 -2.37 15.42
CA ASN A 208 4.89 -1.84 16.68
C ASN A 208 3.44 -2.28 16.89
N SER A 209 3.23 -3.19 17.85
CA SER A 209 1.91 -3.72 18.19
C SER A 209 1.50 -3.31 19.60
N PHE A 210 0.28 -2.82 19.77
CA PHE A 210 -0.23 -2.43 21.08
C PHE A 210 -1.68 -2.85 21.31
N ASP A 211 -1.99 -3.19 22.55
CA ASP A 211 -3.35 -3.53 22.99
C ASP A 211 -4.22 -2.26 23.06
N ARG A 212 -5.40 -2.30 22.43
CA ARG A 212 -6.31 -1.15 22.32
C ARG A 212 -6.94 -0.72 23.65
N SER A 213 -6.96 -1.61 24.64
CA SER A 213 -7.59 -1.38 25.94
C SER A 213 -6.59 -0.95 26.99
N THR A 214 -5.41 -1.57 27.04
CA THR A 214 -4.39 -1.30 28.05
C THR A 214 -3.29 -0.37 27.56
N GLY A 215 -3.06 -0.31 26.24
CA GLY A 215 -1.95 0.41 25.64
C GLY A 215 -0.62 -0.34 25.71
N GLU A 216 -0.56 -1.54 26.28
CA GLU A 216 0.67 -2.34 26.38
C GLU A 216 1.26 -2.58 24.99
N GLU A 217 2.55 -2.27 24.83
CA GLU A 217 3.26 -2.20 23.55
C GLU A 217 4.37 -3.25 23.47
N THR A 218 4.47 -3.89 22.30
CA THR A 218 5.60 -4.71 21.90
C THR A 218 6.16 -4.23 20.56
N ILE A 219 7.46 -3.94 20.53
CA ILE A 219 8.19 -3.56 19.32
C ILE A 219 9.14 -4.68 18.94
N VAL A 220 9.06 -5.17 17.71
CA VAL A 220 9.98 -6.17 17.16
C VAL A 220 10.64 -5.58 15.92
N SER A 221 11.96 -5.45 15.95
CA SER A 221 12.75 -4.83 14.88
C SER A 221 13.80 -5.81 14.40
N PHE A 222 13.86 -6.05 13.10
CA PHE A 222 14.91 -6.88 12.50
C PHE A 222 15.69 -6.05 11.50
N ASN A 223 16.96 -5.81 11.81
CA ASN A 223 17.92 -5.27 10.86
C ASN A 223 18.58 -6.43 10.09
N LEU A 224 18.11 -6.68 8.87
CA LEU A 224 18.64 -7.74 8.01
C LEU A 224 20.04 -7.40 7.48
N SER A 225 20.46 -6.14 7.49
CA SER A 225 21.84 -5.78 7.10
C SER A 225 22.88 -6.23 8.13
N THR A 226 22.51 -6.29 9.41
CA THR A 226 23.38 -6.72 10.51
C THR A 226 22.95 -8.03 11.14
N ASN A 227 21.91 -8.68 10.62
CA ASN A 227 21.31 -9.90 11.16
C ASN A 227 20.90 -9.76 12.64
N LYS A 228 20.51 -8.55 13.06
CA LYS A 228 20.18 -8.23 14.45
C LYS A 228 18.68 -8.07 14.63
N LEU A 229 18.10 -8.97 15.42
CA LEU A 229 16.72 -8.90 15.89
C LEU A 229 16.69 -8.27 17.29
N GLU A 230 15.83 -7.28 17.49
CA GLU A 230 15.54 -6.66 18.78
C GLU A 230 14.05 -6.83 19.10
N ILE A 231 13.74 -7.27 20.31
CA ILE A 231 12.38 -7.35 20.84
C ILE A 231 12.33 -6.43 22.07
N THR A 232 11.40 -5.50 22.09
CA THR A 232 11.19 -4.57 23.20
C THR A 232 9.77 -4.76 23.73
N MET A 233 9.64 -5.05 25.04
CA MET A 233 8.36 -5.30 25.72
C MET A 233 8.26 -4.45 26.98
N GLY A 234 7.05 -4.28 27.53
CA GLY A 234 6.82 -3.49 28.74
C GLY A 234 6.81 -1.98 28.50
N GLY A 235 6.57 -1.59 27.24
CA GLY A 235 6.15 -0.23 26.91
C GLY A 235 4.62 -0.11 26.98
N ASN A 236 4.14 1.13 26.98
CA ASN A 236 2.73 1.48 26.95
C ASN A 236 2.57 2.77 26.13
N VAL A 237 1.64 2.78 25.17
CA VAL A 237 1.39 3.93 24.28
C VAL A 237 0.52 5.02 24.93
N PHE A 238 -0.16 4.73 26.04
CA PHE A 238 -0.98 5.69 26.80
C PHE A 238 -0.20 6.34 27.96
N GLU A 239 0.74 5.60 28.56
CA GLU A 239 1.43 6.00 29.80
C GLU A 239 2.95 6.04 29.63
N GLU A 240 3.43 6.91 28.73
CA GLU A 240 4.85 6.96 28.36
C GLU A 240 5.82 7.20 29.52
N ASN A 241 5.37 7.92 30.56
CA ASN A 241 6.20 8.30 31.71
C ASN A 241 6.43 7.16 32.72
N GLU A 242 5.69 6.05 32.63
CA GLU A 242 5.77 4.91 33.55
C GLU A 242 6.39 3.66 32.88
N ASN A 243 6.78 3.79 31.61
CA ASN A 243 7.34 2.71 30.82
C ASN A 243 8.70 2.25 31.36
N ASN A 244 8.83 0.93 31.58
CA ASN A 244 10.09 0.27 31.92
C ASN A 244 10.43 -0.78 30.86
N PRO A 245 10.69 -0.37 29.61
CA PRO A 245 10.80 -1.30 28.50
C PRO A 245 12.05 -2.17 28.64
N LYS A 246 11.86 -3.48 28.50
CA LYS A 246 12.93 -4.47 28.48
C LYS A 246 13.24 -4.82 27.03
N LYS A 247 14.53 -4.81 26.70
CA LYS A 247 15.03 -5.15 25.38
C LYS A 247 15.78 -6.47 25.40
N GLU A 248 15.35 -7.38 24.53
CA GLU A 248 16.08 -8.57 24.17
C GLU A 248 16.68 -8.40 22.78
N THR A 249 17.87 -8.97 22.57
CA THR A 249 18.57 -8.93 21.29
C THR A 249 19.02 -10.33 20.93
N LYS A 250 18.80 -10.70 19.67
CA LYS A 250 19.26 -11.97 19.10
C LYS A 250 19.93 -11.69 17.76
N THR A 251 20.87 -12.55 17.39
CA THR A 251 21.41 -12.58 16.03
C THR A 251 20.74 -13.71 15.28
N PHE A 252 20.16 -13.41 14.13
CA PHE A 252 19.48 -14.39 13.28
C PHE A 252 19.86 -14.13 11.82
N MET A 253 20.34 -15.17 11.14
CA MET A 253 20.73 -15.09 9.74
C MET A 253 19.52 -15.42 8.86
N TYR A 254 19.06 -14.45 8.07
CA TYR A 254 17.97 -14.66 7.11
C TYR A 254 18.54 -14.64 5.68
N ASN A 255 18.71 -15.80 5.07
CA ASN A 255 19.36 -15.94 3.77
C ASN A 255 18.65 -16.99 2.88
N PRO A 256 18.30 -16.67 1.62
CA PRO A 256 18.41 -15.36 0.98
C PRO A 256 17.53 -14.31 1.67
N LYS A 257 17.95 -13.05 1.62
CA LYS A 257 17.09 -11.97 2.11
C LYS A 257 15.87 -11.82 1.20
N PRO A 258 14.71 -11.46 1.75
CA PRO A 258 13.52 -11.17 0.94
C PRO A 258 13.81 -10.03 -0.03
N ILE A 259 13.20 -10.11 -1.21
CA ILE A 259 13.24 -9.07 -2.24
C ILE A 259 11.83 -8.58 -2.52
N LEU A 260 11.69 -7.32 -2.92
CA LEU A 260 10.41 -6.66 -3.15
C LEU A 260 9.48 -7.49 -4.07
N ASP A 261 10.02 -8.03 -5.15
CA ASP A 261 9.28 -8.76 -6.19
C ASP A 261 8.61 -10.07 -5.72
N ASN A 262 8.99 -10.55 -4.52
CA ASN A 262 8.49 -11.80 -3.94
C ASN A 262 7.83 -11.58 -2.56
N MET A 263 7.61 -10.33 -2.17
CA MET A 263 6.90 -10.04 -0.94
C MET A 263 5.43 -10.43 -1.07
N GLU A 264 4.87 -10.94 0.02
CA GLU A 264 3.48 -11.33 0.16
C GLU A 264 2.84 -10.50 1.27
N ALA A 265 1.52 -10.42 1.29
CA ALA A 265 0.79 -9.80 2.39
C ALA A 265 1.23 -10.41 3.73
N THR A 266 1.36 -9.57 4.76
CA THR A 266 1.74 -9.99 6.12
C THR A 266 3.09 -10.72 6.25
N ALA A 267 4.01 -10.60 5.28
CA ALA A 267 5.32 -11.26 5.30
C ALA A 267 6.14 -11.02 6.59
N TYR A 268 5.90 -9.91 7.31
CA TYR A 268 6.49 -9.66 8.62
C TYR A 268 6.23 -10.78 9.63
N LEU A 269 5.10 -11.49 9.56
CA LEU A 269 4.78 -12.60 10.46
C LEU A 269 5.83 -13.71 10.33
N THR A 270 6.15 -14.10 9.10
CA THR A 270 7.19 -15.08 8.83
C THR A 270 8.57 -14.56 9.19
N ILE A 271 8.90 -13.34 8.75
CA ILE A 271 10.24 -12.77 8.93
C ILE A 271 10.58 -12.55 10.42
N LEU A 272 9.61 -12.12 11.23
CA LEU A 272 9.82 -11.74 12.63
C LEU A 272 9.43 -12.81 13.64
N TYR A 273 8.52 -13.73 13.32
CA TYR A 273 7.95 -14.65 14.31
C TYR A 273 8.10 -16.13 13.91
N ASN A 274 7.80 -16.51 12.68
CA ASN A 274 7.88 -17.92 12.23
C ASN A 274 9.23 -18.22 11.55
N ARG A 275 10.27 -18.34 12.37
CA ARG A 275 11.66 -18.56 11.92
C ARG A 275 12.14 -20.01 12.06
N ASP A 276 11.20 -20.94 12.19
CA ASP A 276 11.45 -22.37 12.38
C ASP A 276 11.61 -23.07 11.01
N GLU A 277 12.58 -22.63 10.20
CA GLU A 277 13.13 -23.38 9.06
C GLU A 277 14.66 -23.20 8.97
#